data_AF-A0A0D2B7A4-F1
#
_entry.id   AF-A0A0D2B7A4-F1
#
_cell.length_a   1.000
_cell.length_b   1.000
_cell.length_c   1.000
_cell.angle_alpha   90.00
_cell.angle_beta   90.00
_cell.angle_gamma   90.00
#
_symmetry.space_group_name_H-M   'P 1'
#
loop_
_entity.id
_entity.type
_entity.pdbx_description
1 polymer ?
#
loop_
_entity_poly.entity_id
_entity_poly.type
_entity_poly.pdbx_seq_one_letter_code
_entity_poly.pdbx_strand_id
1 'polypeptide(L)'
;MTAIFSRASVMYHFLGPFSCDYVLFQLVAITYPNFVNEKWHRFLAFEAFNLLAAPFNLCNRFPPGISKTALLFSVTLGLAFFMTLLVAPSAKASAQMVFVKYYNASDWSDGVASFIAINMITWSFSCLDATTHLAEEIPHPVHQHPKALLVTSSLPSSLLS
;
A
#
# COMPACT_ATOMS: atom_id res chain seq x y z
N MET A 1 -4.64 -1.98 27.28
CA MET A 1 -3.87 -3.00 26.50
C MET A 1 -4.52 -3.31 25.16
N THR A 2 -5.85 -3.40 25.07
CA THR A 2 -6.61 -3.57 23.82
C THR A 2 -6.36 -2.48 22.76
N ALA A 3 -6.19 -1.22 23.15
CA ALA A 3 -5.90 -0.11 22.22
C ALA A 3 -4.51 -0.19 21.57
N ILE A 4 -3.52 -0.81 22.23
CA ILE A 4 -2.16 -0.97 21.70
C ILE A 4 -2.11 -2.12 20.69
N PHE A 5 -2.78 -3.24 21.01
CA PHE A 5 -2.91 -4.37 20.08
C PHE A 5 -3.72 -4.01 18.83
N SER A 6 -4.80 -3.22 18.98
CA SER A 6 -5.58 -2.73 17.83
C SER A 6 -4.75 -1.77 16.95
N ARG A 7 -4.04 -0.80 17.55
CA ARG A 7 -3.20 0.17 16.80
C ARG A 7 -1.98 -0.48 16.12
N ALA A 8 -1.36 -1.49 16.74
CA ALA A 8 -0.26 -2.24 16.15
C ALA A 8 -0.70 -3.14 14.98
N SER A 9 -1.88 -3.76 15.08
CA SER A 9 -2.48 -4.57 14.00
C SER A 9 -2.79 -3.73 12.75
N VAL A 10 -3.26 -2.50 12.96
CA VAL A 10 -3.56 -1.55 11.88
C VAL A 10 -2.26 -1.10 11.19
N MET A 11 -1.17 -0.79 11.92
CA MET A 11 0.11 -0.49 11.25
C MET A 11 0.73 -1.70 10.53
N TYR A 12 0.51 -2.90 11.05
CA TYR A 12 0.92 -4.15 10.39
C TYR A 12 0.25 -4.35 9.02
N HIS A 13 -0.98 -3.85 8.85
CA HIS A 13 -1.72 -3.91 7.59
C HIS A 13 -1.25 -2.86 6.56
N PHE A 14 -0.81 -1.68 7.00
CA PHE A 14 -0.41 -0.60 6.08
C PHE A 14 1.03 -0.74 5.57
N LEU A 15 1.87 -1.50 6.29
CA LEU A 15 3.25 -1.81 5.92
C LEU A 15 3.41 -3.31 5.65
N GLY A 16 2.38 -3.94 5.07
CA GLY A 16 2.33 -5.39 4.84
C GLY A 16 3.70 -5.89 4.39
N PRO A 17 4.42 -6.66 5.23
CA PRO A 17 5.79 -7.09 4.93
C PRO A 17 5.90 -7.87 3.61
N PHE A 18 4.76 -8.38 3.13
CA PHE A 18 4.49 -8.96 1.80
C PHE A 18 4.74 -8.05 0.59
N SER A 19 4.84 -6.73 0.79
CA SER A 19 5.11 -5.78 -0.30
C SER A 19 6.58 -5.38 -0.34
N CYS A 20 7.22 -5.23 0.83
CA CYS A 20 8.63 -4.85 0.92
C CYS A 20 9.58 -5.99 0.49
N ASP A 21 9.27 -7.24 0.83
CA ASP A 21 10.02 -8.41 0.33
C ASP A 21 9.87 -8.56 -1.18
N TYR A 22 8.66 -8.36 -1.73
CA TYR A 22 8.42 -8.43 -3.17
C TYR A 22 9.25 -7.41 -3.94
N VAL A 23 9.25 -6.14 -3.50
CA VAL A 23 10.05 -5.07 -4.12
C VAL A 23 11.55 -5.37 -4.00
N LEU A 24 12.01 -5.88 -2.84
CA LEU A 24 13.40 -6.27 -2.64
C LEU A 24 13.85 -7.33 -3.65
N PHE A 25 13.08 -8.41 -3.81
CA PHE A 25 13.44 -9.48 -4.74
C PHE A 25 13.28 -9.10 -6.21
N GLN A 26 12.37 -8.17 -6.53
CA GLN A 26 12.28 -7.58 -7.87
C GLN A 26 13.53 -6.75 -8.20
N LEU A 27 14.05 -5.97 -7.24
CA LEU A 27 15.29 -5.21 -7.42
C LEU A 27 16.50 -6.14 -7.58
N VAL A 28 16.55 -7.23 -6.80
CA VAL A 28 17.60 -8.26 -6.92
C VAL A 28 17.54 -8.95 -8.28
N ALA A 29 16.35 -9.28 -8.78
CA ALA A 29 16.20 -9.91 -10.10
C ALA A 29 16.69 -9.02 -11.26
N ILE A 30 16.51 -7.70 -11.14
CA ILE A 30 17.01 -6.73 -12.13
C ILE A 30 18.54 -6.60 -12.05
N THR A 31 19.10 -6.66 -10.85
CA THR A 31 20.54 -6.46 -10.61
C THR A 31 21.36 -7.72 -10.89
N TYR A 32 20.80 -8.90 -10.58
CA TYR A 32 21.46 -10.20 -10.69
C TYR A 32 20.57 -11.17 -11.49
N PRO A 33 20.72 -11.23 -12.83
CA PRO A 33 19.85 -12.03 -13.69
C PRO A 33 20.00 -13.54 -13.49
N ASN A 34 21.09 -14.00 -12.86
CA ASN A 34 21.31 -15.42 -12.55
C ASN A 34 20.75 -15.84 -11.18
N PHE A 35 20.17 -14.92 -10.41
CA PHE A 35 19.64 -15.24 -9.09
C PHE A 35 18.22 -15.84 -9.20
N VAL A 36 18.07 -17.08 -8.76
CA VAL A 36 16.77 -17.76 -8.74
C VAL A 36 16.06 -17.48 -7.42
N ASN A 37 14.97 -16.71 -7.50
CA ASN A 37 14.14 -16.35 -6.36
C ASN A 37 13.32 -17.55 -5.84
N GLU A 38 13.93 -18.36 -4.96
CA GLU A 38 13.24 -19.45 -4.27
C GLU A 38 12.24 -18.97 -3.20
N LYS A 39 11.24 -19.81 -2.90
CA LYS A 39 10.15 -19.47 -1.96
C LYS A 39 10.66 -19.21 -0.53
N TRP A 40 11.71 -19.90 -0.09
CA TRP A 40 12.25 -19.76 1.26
C TRP A 40 13.01 -18.43 1.46
N HIS A 41 13.62 -17.88 0.40
CA HIS A 41 14.26 -16.56 0.48
C HIS A 41 13.24 -15.48 0.85
N ARG A 42 12.05 -15.53 0.23
CA ARG A 42 10.93 -14.64 0.57
C ARG A 42 10.46 -14.81 2.01
N PHE A 43 10.32 -16.05 2.47
CA PHE A 43 9.93 -16.33 3.85
C PHE A 43 10.93 -15.77 4.87
N LEU A 44 12.24 -15.96 4.65
CA LEU A 44 13.26 -15.42 5.55
C LEU A 44 13.33 -13.89 5.52
N ALA A 45 13.20 -13.27 4.34
CA ALA A 45 13.16 -11.82 4.24
C ALA A 45 11.94 -11.26 4.99
N PHE A 46 10.77 -11.88 4.83
CA PHE A 46 9.56 -11.54 5.57
C PHE A 46 9.79 -11.60 7.09
N GLU A 47 10.36 -12.70 7.59
CA GLU A 47 10.63 -12.86 9.02
C GLU A 47 11.66 -11.84 9.52
N ALA A 48 12.70 -11.55 8.73
CA ALA A 48 13.69 -10.54 9.06
C ALA A 48 13.07 -9.13 9.17
N PHE A 49 12.21 -8.74 8.22
CA PHE A 49 11.48 -7.47 8.29
C PHE A 49 10.59 -7.39 9.53
N ASN A 50 9.89 -8.48 9.88
CA ASN A 50 9.07 -8.57 11.08
C ASN A 50 9.90 -8.37 12.36
N LEU A 51 11.02 -9.09 12.49
CA LEU A 51 11.94 -8.96 13.62
C LEU A 51 12.53 -7.55 13.73
N LEU A 52 12.84 -6.89 12.61
CA LEU A 52 13.31 -5.50 12.60
C LEU A 52 12.20 -4.51 12.98
N ALA A 53 10.95 -4.78 12.62
CA ALA A 53 9.80 -3.94 12.96
C ALA A 53 9.31 -4.13 14.40
N ALA A 54 9.55 -5.30 15.01
CA ALA A 54 9.15 -5.61 16.38
C ALA A 54 9.60 -4.58 17.44
N PRO A 55 10.88 -4.15 17.53
CA PRO A 55 11.31 -3.19 18.55
C PRO A 55 10.66 -1.80 18.41
N PHE A 56 10.35 -1.37 17.18
CA PHE A 56 9.63 -0.12 16.94
C PHE A 56 8.17 -0.20 17.42
N ASN A 57 7.54 -1.37 17.30
CA ASN A 57 6.18 -1.61 17.79
C ASN A 57 6.11 -1.69 19.32
N LEU A 58 7.18 -2.13 20.00
CA LEU A 58 7.22 -2.18 21.47
C LEU A 58 7.41 -0.80 22.11
N CYS A 59 7.96 0.17 21.38
CA CYS A 59 8.27 1.50 21.91
C CYS A 59 7.15 2.52 21.59
N ASN A 60 6.27 2.76 22.56
CA ASN A 60 5.08 3.64 22.41
C ASN A 60 5.40 5.15 22.21
N ARG A 61 6.68 5.55 22.15
CA ARG A 61 7.14 6.95 22.04
C ARG A 61 7.34 7.43 20.60
N PHE A 62 7.67 6.52 19.69
CA PHE A 62 7.96 6.82 18.28
C PHE A 62 6.75 6.86 17.29
N PRO A 63 5.55 6.31 17.58
CA PRO A 63 4.46 6.21 16.61
C PRO A 63 4.02 7.51 15.92
N PRO A 64 3.88 8.67 16.61
CA PRO A 64 3.36 9.87 15.95
C PRO A 64 4.39 10.52 15.00
N GLY A 65 5.69 10.34 15.24
CA GLY A 65 6.75 10.82 14.34
C GLY A 65 6.85 9.96 13.08
N ILE A 66 6.88 8.63 13.26
CA ILE A 66 7.00 7.65 12.17
C ILE A 66 5.80 7.73 11.22
N SER A 67 4.59 7.91 11.75
CA SER A 67 3.38 8.02 10.92
C SER A 67 3.42 9.23 9.99
N LYS A 68 3.87 10.39 10.48
CA LYS A 68 3.99 11.62 9.68
C LYS A 68 5.05 11.49 8.60
N THR A 69 6.21 10.92 8.94
CA THR A 69 7.29 10.70 7.98
C THR A 69 6.90 9.66 6.93
N ALA A 70 6.22 8.59 7.33
CA ALA A 70 5.73 7.56 6.41
C ALA A 70 4.71 8.16 5.41
N LEU A 71 3.76 8.97 5.90
CA LEU A 71 2.78 9.63 5.04
C LEU A 71 3.43 10.59 4.04
N LEU A 72 4.36 11.43 4.49
CA LEU A 72 5.11 12.33 3.60
C LEU A 72 5.92 11.56 2.57
N PHE A 73 6.57 10.47 2.99
CA PHE A 73 7.36 9.61 2.10
C PHE A 73 6.48 8.94 1.04
N SER A 74 5.34 8.36 1.43
CA SER A 74 4.40 7.72 0.51
C SER A 74 3.82 8.70 -0.52
N VAL A 75 3.42 9.90 -0.10
CA VAL A 75 2.92 10.93 -1.02
C VAL A 75 4.01 11.39 -1.99
N THR A 76 5.23 11.61 -1.48
CA THR A 76 6.37 12.02 -2.31
C THR A 76 6.73 10.95 -3.34
N LEU A 77 6.77 9.68 -2.94
CA LEU A 77 7.00 8.56 -3.86
C LEU A 77 5.90 8.46 -4.90
N GLY A 78 4.62 8.54 -4.51
CA GLY A 78 3.50 8.50 -5.44
C GLY A 78 3.60 9.60 -6.50
N LEU A 79 3.94 10.82 -6.08
CA LEU A 79 4.18 11.93 -7.00
C LEU A 79 5.40 11.68 -7.91
N ALA A 80 6.50 11.18 -7.36
CA ALA A 80 7.71 10.86 -8.13
C ALA A 80 7.44 9.76 -9.18
N PHE A 81 6.69 8.72 -8.84
CA PHE A 81 6.26 7.68 -9.79
C PHE A 81 5.37 8.26 -10.88
N PHE A 82 4.39 9.08 -10.52
CA PHE A 82 3.52 9.75 -11.50
C PHE A 82 4.31 10.63 -12.47
N MET A 83 5.23 11.43 -11.95
CA MET A 83 6.12 12.28 -12.76
C MET A 83 7.04 11.45 -13.66
N THR A 84 7.57 10.34 -13.14
CA THR A 84 8.44 9.43 -13.91
C THR A 84 7.66 8.81 -15.06
N LEU A 85 6.41 8.39 -14.86
CA LEU A 85 5.54 7.89 -15.93
C LEU A 85 5.19 8.97 -16.98
N LEU A 86 5.05 10.23 -16.54
CA LEU A 86 4.77 11.35 -17.45
C LEU A 86 5.96 11.71 -18.34
N VAL A 87 7.16 11.67 -17.76
CA VAL A 87 8.42 12.06 -18.42
C VAL A 87 9.03 10.90 -19.19
N ALA A 88 8.72 9.64 -18.84
CA ALA A 88 9.28 8.45 -19.46
C ALA A 88 9.16 8.50 -21.00
N PRO A 89 10.29 8.60 -21.73
CA PRO A 89 10.30 8.60 -23.18
C PRO A 89 10.22 7.15 -23.67
N SER A 90 9.02 6.57 -23.68
CA SER A 90 8.76 5.29 -24.33
C SER A 90 7.42 5.37 -25.04
N ALA A 91 7.31 4.66 -26.17
CA ALA A 91 6.09 4.56 -26.97
C ALA A 91 4.89 4.34 -26.04
N LYS A 92 4.05 5.39 -25.90
CA LYS A 92 2.85 5.32 -25.06
C LYS A 92 2.03 4.12 -25.53
N ALA A 93 1.55 3.32 -24.59
CA ALA A 93 0.73 2.17 -24.93
C ALA A 93 -0.43 2.60 -25.85
N SER A 94 -0.57 1.93 -26.99
CA SER A 94 -1.66 2.20 -27.93
C SER A 94 -3.01 2.11 -27.20
N ALA A 95 -3.94 3.01 -27.52
CA ALA A 95 -5.28 3.03 -26.90
C ALA A 95 -5.98 1.67 -26.99
N GLN A 96 -5.74 0.92 -28.08
CA GLN A 96 -6.28 -0.42 -28.24
C GLN A 96 -5.67 -1.44 -27.25
N MET A 97 -4.37 -1.31 -26.95
CA MET A 97 -3.71 -2.16 -25.95
C MET A 97 -4.23 -1.87 -24.53
N VAL A 98 -4.54 -0.60 -24.23
CA VAL A 98 -4.99 -0.17 -22.89
C VAL A 98 -6.46 -0.49 -22.63
N PHE A 99 -7.35 -0.23 -23.60
CA PHE A 99 -8.79 -0.33 -23.40
C PHE A 99 -9.42 -1.61 -23.92
N VAL A 100 -8.77 -2.30 -24.86
CA VAL A 100 -9.37 -3.47 -25.55
C VAL A 100 -8.68 -4.78 -25.18
N LYS A 101 -7.36 -4.76 -24.95
CA LYS A 101 -6.62 -6.00 -24.69
C LYS A 101 -6.66 -6.36 -23.20
N TYR A 102 -7.36 -7.44 -22.88
CA TYR A 102 -7.29 -8.04 -21.55
C TYR A 102 -6.00 -8.86 -21.41
N TYR A 103 -5.16 -8.55 -20.43
CA TYR A 103 -3.93 -9.29 -20.15
C TYR A 103 -4.08 -10.07 -18.86
N ASN A 104 -4.18 -11.39 -18.99
CA ASN A 104 -4.33 -12.30 -17.87
C ASN A 104 -3.06 -13.13 -17.73
N ALA A 105 -2.30 -12.88 -16.67
CA ALA A 105 -1.06 -13.60 -16.35
C ALA A 105 -1.28 -14.78 -15.39
N SER A 106 -2.52 -15.01 -14.96
CA SER A 106 -2.86 -15.95 -13.90
C SER A 106 -3.34 -17.31 -14.42
N ASP A 107 -3.60 -17.43 -15.72
CA ASP A 107 -4.25 -18.58 -16.38
C ASP A 107 -5.67 -18.91 -15.90
N TRP A 108 -6.27 -18.07 -15.03
CA TRP A 108 -7.68 -18.18 -14.63
C TRP A 108 -8.61 -17.58 -15.68
N SER A 109 -9.92 -17.84 -15.58
CA SER A 109 -10.89 -17.15 -16.44
C SER A 109 -10.88 -15.62 -16.18
N ASP A 110 -11.12 -14.83 -17.22
CA ASP A 110 -11.00 -13.36 -17.17
C ASP A 110 -11.89 -12.71 -16.08
N GLY A 111 -13.04 -13.32 -15.78
CA GLY A 111 -13.88 -12.88 -14.66
C GLY A 111 -13.20 -13.05 -13.30
N VAL A 112 -12.58 -14.21 -13.07
CA VAL A 112 -11.89 -14.51 -11.80
C VAL A 112 -10.63 -13.65 -11.66
N ALA A 113 -9.86 -13.49 -12.74
CA ALA A 113 -8.71 -12.59 -12.75
C ALA A 113 -9.11 -11.14 -12.42
N SER A 114 -10.26 -10.67 -12.91
CA SER A 114 -10.80 -9.35 -12.59
C SER A 114 -11.16 -9.21 -11.10
N PHE A 115 -11.77 -10.21 -10.50
CA PHE A 115 -12.08 -10.19 -9.06
C PHE A 115 -10.82 -10.20 -8.19
N ILE A 116 -9.78 -10.95 -8.58
CA ILE A 116 -8.48 -10.93 -7.90
C ILE A 116 -7.85 -9.53 -7.97
N ALA A 117 -7.91 -8.88 -9.14
CA ALA A 117 -7.41 -7.50 -9.29
C ALA A 117 -8.19 -6.51 -8.41
N ILE A 118 -9.52 -6.62 -8.36
CA ILE A 118 -10.36 -5.76 -7.50
C ILE A 118 -10.05 -5.97 -6.02
N ASN A 119 -9.78 -7.21 -5.59
CA ASN A 119 -9.42 -7.50 -4.20
C ASN A 119 -8.19 -6.72 -3.73
N MET A 120 -7.17 -6.59 -4.60
CA MET A 120 -5.98 -5.78 -4.31
C MET A 120 -6.32 -4.29 -4.16
N ILE A 121 -7.29 -3.78 -4.93
CA ILE A 121 -7.77 -2.40 -4.82
C ILE A 121 -8.54 -2.19 -3.50
N THR A 122 -9.36 -3.16 -3.09
CA THR A 122 -10.11 -3.08 -1.81
C THR A 122 -9.17 -2.98 -0.61
N TRP A 123 -8.00 -3.64 -0.67
CA TRP A 123 -6.97 -3.52 0.37
C TRP A 123 -6.50 -2.09 0.59
N SER A 124 -6.43 -1.26 -0.46
CA SER A 124 -6.10 0.16 -0.35
C SER A 124 -7.13 0.97 0.44
N PHE A 125 -8.37 0.49 0.56
CA PHE A 125 -9.44 1.13 1.32
C PHE A 125 -9.59 0.59 2.75
N SER A 126 -8.81 -0.42 3.14
CA SER A 126 -8.84 -1.02 4.50
C SER A 126 -8.60 0.01 5.60
N CYS A 127 -7.94 1.12 5.28
CA CYS A 127 -7.56 2.14 6.23
C CYS A 127 -8.67 3.15 6.58
N LEU A 128 -9.81 3.08 5.91
CA LEU A 128 -10.99 3.86 6.27
C LEU A 128 -11.61 3.40 7.60
N ASP A 129 -11.54 2.11 7.92
CA ASP A 129 -12.06 1.53 9.16
C ASP A 129 -11.30 1.99 10.42
N ALA A 130 -9.99 2.25 10.28
CA ALA A 130 -9.24 2.86 11.37
C ALA A 130 -9.74 4.28 11.72
N THR A 131 -10.28 5.00 10.73
CA THR A 131 -10.81 6.37 10.92
C THR A 131 -12.12 6.36 11.72
N THR A 132 -12.96 5.33 11.53
CA THR A 132 -14.20 5.16 12.31
C THR A 132 -13.91 4.84 13.77
N HIS A 133 -12.83 4.10 14.06
CA HIS A 133 -12.39 3.86 15.44
C HIS A 133 -11.76 5.08 16.10
N LEU A 134 -11.08 5.93 15.33
CA LEU A 134 -10.57 7.21 15.84
C LEU A 134 -11.68 8.23 16.10
N ALA A 135 -12.90 8.05 15.59
CA ALA A 135 -14.01 8.97 15.75
C ALA A 135 -14.38 9.26 17.21
N GLU A 136 -14.14 8.31 18.11
CA GLU A 136 -14.41 8.44 19.56
C GLU A 136 -13.47 9.42 20.26
N GLU A 137 -12.30 9.71 19.67
CA GLU A 137 -11.27 10.61 20.23
C GLU A 137 -11.37 12.04 19.67
N ILE A 138 -12.27 12.31 18.72
CA ILE A 138 -12.35 13.56 17.97
C ILE A 138 -13.41 14.51 18.58
N PRO A 139 -13.10 15.80 18.82
CA PRO A 139 -14.10 16.78 19.23
C PRO A 139 -15.12 17.04 18.11
N HIS A 140 -16.41 16.87 18.39
CA HIS A 140 -17.54 16.98 17.45
C HIS A 140 -17.60 15.92 16.33
N PRO A 141 -17.81 14.63 16.69
CA PRO A 141 -17.77 13.51 15.74
C PRO A 141 -18.81 13.61 14.62
N VAL A 142 -20.01 14.14 14.88
CA VAL A 142 -21.12 14.20 13.90
C VAL A 142 -20.76 14.98 12.63
N HIS A 143 -19.90 16.00 12.74
CA HIS A 143 -19.49 16.82 11.59
C HIS A 143 -18.08 16.53 11.09
N GLN A 144 -17.16 16.13 11.98
CA GLN A 144 -15.77 15.90 11.59
C GLN A 144 -15.56 14.50 11.01
N HIS A 145 -16.33 13.50 11.45
CA HIS A 145 -16.22 12.13 10.95
C HIS A 145 -16.58 12.00 9.46
N PRO A 146 -17.73 12.52 8.97
CA PRO A 146 -18.05 12.42 7.53
C PRO A 146 -17.06 13.20 6.66
N LYS A 147 -16.57 14.34 7.14
CA LYS A 147 -15.57 15.16 6.43
C LYS A 147 -14.23 14.46 6.31
N ALA A 148 -13.74 13.84 7.38
CA ALA A 148 -12.48 13.08 7.35
C ALA A 148 -12.56 11.91 6.36
N LEU A 149 -13.67 11.17 6.38
CA LEU A 149 -13.89 10.03 5.50
C LEU A 149 -14.02 10.44 4.03
N LEU A 150 -14.71 11.56 3.76
CA LEU A 150 -14.78 12.16 2.43
C LEU A 150 -13.42 12.66 1.95
N VAL A 151 -12.67 13.40 2.76
CA VAL A 151 -11.34 13.91 2.36
C VAL A 151 -10.38 12.77 2.04
N THR A 152 -10.34 11.71 2.85
CA THR A 152 -9.46 10.56 2.62
C THR A 152 -9.83 9.77 1.36
N SER A 153 -11.12 9.65 1.04
CA SER A 153 -11.59 8.91 -0.15
C SER A 153 -11.66 9.76 -1.43
N SER A 154 -11.83 11.08 -1.31
CA SER A 154 -11.99 12.00 -2.44
C SER A 154 -10.72 12.73 -2.85
N LEU A 155 -9.67 12.77 -2.02
CA LEU A 155 -8.37 13.33 -2.42
C LEU A 155 -7.84 12.79 -3.78
N PRO A 156 -8.02 11.49 -4.10
CA PRO A 156 -7.67 10.97 -5.42
C PRO A 156 -8.54 11.55 -6.55
N SER A 157 -9.81 11.88 -6.27
CA SER A 157 -10.77 12.40 -7.25
C SER A 157 -10.69 13.91 -7.47
N SER A 158 -10.28 14.69 -6.46
CA SER A 158 -10.15 16.15 -6.56
C SER A 158 -8.87 16.63 -7.26
N LEU A 159 -7.94 15.72 -7.57
CA LEU A 159 -6.74 16.00 -8.37
C LEU A 159 -6.96 15.80 -9.88
N LEU A 160 -8.18 15.43 -10.29
CA LEU A 160 -8.57 15.17 -11.69
C LEU A 160 -9.62 16.14 -12.24
N SER A 161 -9.90 17.25 -11.55
CA SER A 161 -10.79 18.34 -12.01
C SER A 161 -10.09 19.68 -12.05
#